data_AF-A0A3D0CW20-F1
#
_entry.id   AF-A0A3D0CW20-F1
#
_cell.length_a   1.000
_cell.length_b   1.000
_cell.length_c   1.000
_cell.angle_alpha   90.00
_cell.angle_beta   90.00
_cell.angle_gamma   90.00
#
_symmetry.space_group_name_H-M   'P 1'
#
loop_
_entity.id
_entity.type
_entity.pdbx_description
1 polymer ?
#
loop_
_entity_poly.entity_id
_entity_poly.type
_entity_poly.pdbx_seq_one_letter_code
_entity_poly.pdbx_strand_id
1 'polypeptide(L)'
;MAHQAVYQAMVEQAVAALKADVENIKAKRGTQFKITDAKPYVDAVNAMTAVEGELPEVIALHIDSVNAHYEILKALTETVRPEDDPFVEHYQTPPILEILYEEQPDFRASVEKFIAAIAENRALIGREAARIYGGLYGPTAVVDFTLSPGSTANVVNRILQGLDIPKDHKLIILAAKSFGMNTSYGLGAAFKAAVEAGKTLDEALDEEIATLQHIYDKPTEAQTELMLKHNLGGHGGHSSFDTAEYQKRYKERMRPTVLAALAKGVHPANIVSVPAYCVGDVAHHNSQSMFNFAQDPIVMAILEAHARVLENTLRSGLEKGFANEYAPLSLTVGAAAAAMAYEFVLDYMPITSVIDLLVNRFHNMVAMNPGRDSAAELHNVDMMMSIWRGWHILKPKPLGKGAEIDGVKVDLSPIDGHEVLGDIQRYSYPPCAITQRAGTMFKFADFPCLLTSEPMTATMLTHIVALHPETPIAPFRFDKDWGATEFRYVNIGYGVKGFGADPVVGYDQWKAAL
;
A
#
# COMPACT_ATOMS: atom_id res chain seq x y z
N MET A 1 29.48 6.91 -13.28
CA MET A 1 28.75 7.93 -14.04
C MET A 1 27.37 7.43 -14.47
N ALA A 2 27.22 6.22 -15.01
CA ALA A 2 25.90 5.63 -15.33
C ALA A 2 24.93 5.54 -14.13
N HIS A 3 25.38 5.10 -12.96
CA HIS A 3 24.53 4.99 -11.75
C HIS A 3 24.01 6.35 -11.22
N GLN A 4 24.73 7.45 -11.43
CA GLN A 4 24.30 8.76 -10.92
C GLN A 4 23.09 9.29 -11.70
N ALA A 5 23.02 9.01 -13.01
CA ALA A 5 21.90 9.41 -13.85
C ALA A 5 20.60 8.70 -13.45
N VAL A 6 20.69 7.41 -13.11
CA VAL A 6 19.58 6.62 -12.53
C VAL A 6 19.08 7.25 -11.24
N TYR A 7 19.98 7.52 -10.29
CA TYR A 7 19.56 8.07 -9.01
C TYR A 7 18.95 9.47 -9.15
N GLN A 8 19.50 10.29 -10.05
CA GLN A 8 18.95 11.60 -10.37
C GLN A 8 17.54 11.47 -10.97
N ALA A 9 17.34 10.59 -11.94
CA ALA A 9 16.03 10.33 -12.53
C ALA A 9 15.01 9.85 -11.49
N MET A 10 15.38 8.87 -10.65
CA MET A 10 14.54 8.37 -9.56
C MET A 10 14.07 9.50 -8.63
N VAL A 11 14.98 10.39 -8.22
CA VAL A 11 14.66 11.48 -7.28
C VAL A 11 13.86 12.58 -7.97
N GLU A 12 14.26 13.02 -9.16
CA GLU A 12 13.59 14.12 -9.87
C GLU A 12 12.17 13.75 -10.30
N GLN A 13 11.98 12.55 -10.87
CA GLN A 13 10.67 12.08 -11.33
C GLN A 13 9.74 11.81 -10.13
N ALA A 14 10.24 11.21 -9.05
CA ALA A 14 9.46 11.01 -7.83
C ALA A 14 9.04 12.33 -7.16
N VAL A 15 9.97 13.29 -7.04
CA VAL A 15 9.65 14.61 -6.46
C VAL A 15 8.65 15.36 -7.33
N ALA A 16 8.73 15.22 -8.66
CA ALA A 16 7.77 15.82 -9.58
C ALA A 16 6.35 15.26 -9.36
N ALA A 17 6.20 13.95 -9.21
CA ALA A 17 4.92 13.31 -8.92
C ALA A 17 4.31 13.83 -7.60
N LEU A 18 5.07 13.78 -6.50
CA LEU A 18 4.59 14.26 -5.19
C LEU A 18 4.19 15.75 -5.22
N LYS A 19 4.99 16.59 -5.89
CA LYS A 19 4.67 18.03 -6.01
C LYS A 19 3.39 18.26 -6.78
N ALA A 20 3.18 17.52 -7.88
CA ALA A 20 1.97 17.64 -8.68
C ALA A 20 0.72 17.41 -7.81
N ASP A 21 0.76 16.44 -6.90
CA ASP A 21 -0.35 16.14 -6.00
C ASP A 21 -0.51 17.22 -4.93
N VAL A 22 0.55 17.51 -4.18
CA VAL A 22 0.49 18.45 -3.04
C VAL A 22 0.11 19.86 -3.49
N GLU A 23 0.62 20.33 -4.62
CA GLU A 23 0.26 21.64 -5.19
C GLU A 23 -1.19 21.67 -5.69
N ASN A 24 -1.65 20.59 -6.33
CA ASN A 24 -3.04 20.49 -6.78
C ASN A 24 -4.01 20.46 -5.60
N ILE A 25 -3.74 19.63 -4.59
CA ILE A 25 -4.54 19.55 -3.35
C ILE A 25 -4.59 20.91 -2.67
N LYS A 26 -3.46 21.62 -2.56
CA LYS A 26 -3.43 22.98 -1.99
C LYS A 26 -4.33 23.95 -2.74
N ALA A 27 -4.31 23.89 -4.08
CA ALA A 27 -5.08 24.77 -4.94
C ALA A 27 -6.58 24.43 -4.95
N LYS A 28 -6.94 23.16 -4.75
CA LYS A 28 -8.29 22.63 -4.96
C LYS A 28 -9.02 22.17 -3.70
N ARG A 29 -8.36 22.08 -2.54
CA ARG A 29 -8.98 21.72 -1.27
C ARG A 29 -10.26 22.52 -1.02
N GLY A 30 -11.29 21.84 -0.53
CA GLY A 30 -12.63 22.40 -0.32
C GLY A 30 -13.46 22.63 -1.58
N THR A 31 -12.97 22.27 -2.76
CA THR A 31 -13.76 22.25 -4.00
C THR A 31 -14.28 20.84 -4.31
N GLN A 32 -15.16 20.73 -5.30
CA GLN A 32 -15.59 19.44 -5.81
C GLN A 32 -14.50 18.87 -6.73
N PHE A 33 -14.02 17.66 -6.43
CA PHE A 33 -13.06 16.95 -7.26
C PHE A 33 -13.68 16.56 -8.60
N LYS A 34 -12.89 16.69 -9.67
CA LYS A 34 -13.17 16.12 -10.99
C LYS A 34 -12.01 15.25 -11.43
N ILE A 35 -12.25 14.21 -12.23
CA ILE A 35 -11.18 13.35 -12.77
C ILE A 35 -10.08 14.20 -13.41
N THR A 36 -10.44 15.26 -14.14
CA THR A 36 -9.49 16.18 -14.80
C THR A 36 -8.58 16.94 -13.84
N ASP A 37 -8.90 17.05 -12.56
CA ASP A 37 -8.02 17.66 -11.56
C ASP A 37 -6.78 16.80 -11.28
N ALA A 38 -6.77 15.52 -11.64
CA ALA A 38 -5.59 14.65 -11.56
C ALA A 38 -4.59 14.87 -12.71
N LYS A 39 -4.90 15.74 -13.68
CA LYS A 39 -4.05 15.98 -14.85
C LYS A 39 -2.60 16.40 -14.53
N PRO A 40 -2.31 17.24 -13.51
CA PRO A 40 -0.94 17.56 -13.13
C PRO A 40 -0.10 16.32 -12.80
N TYR A 41 -0.68 15.35 -12.08
CA TYR A 41 -0.02 14.09 -11.79
C TYR A 41 0.23 13.26 -13.07
N VAL A 42 -0.81 13.12 -13.90
CA VAL A 42 -0.71 12.42 -15.19
C VAL A 42 0.38 13.03 -16.08
N ASP A 43 0.53 14.35 -16.06
CA ASP A 43 1.57 15.05 -16.81
C ASP A 43 2.97 14.81 -16.22
N ALA A 44 3.11 14.72 -14.89
CA ALA A 44 4.36 14.36 -14.23
C ALA A 44 4.78 12.92 -14.58
N VAL A 45 3.84 11.98 -14.56
CA VAL A 45 4.08 10.58 -14.97
C VAL A 45 4.43 10.50 -16.46
N ASN A 46 3.74 11.22 -17.33
CA ASN A 46 4.04 11.24 -18.76
C ASN A 46 5.43 11.83 -19.09
N ALA A 47 6.02 12.60 -18.17
CA ALA A 47 7.38 13.11 -18.30
C ALA A 47 8.44 12.10 -17.83
N MET A 48 8.04 10.96 -17.27
CA MET A 48 8.97 9.91 -16.87
C MET A 48 9.75 9.39 -18.08
N THR A 49 11.03 9.11 -17.87
CA THR A 49 11.91 8.57 -18.92
C THR A 49 12.80 7.48 -18.34
N ALA A 50 12.98 6.42 -19.13
CA ALA A 50 14.02 5.43 -18.87
C ALA A 50 15.39 6.05 -19.13
N VAL A 51 16.35 5.80 -18.24
CA VAL A 51 17.75 6.21 -18.43
C VAL A 51 18.64 5.03 -18.79
N GLU A 52 19.95 5.28 -18.97
CA GLU A 52 20.90 4.25 -19.37
C GLU A 52 20.88 3.04 -18.41
N GLY A 53 20.65 1.85 -18.97
CA GLY A 53 20.58 0.58 -18.23
C GLY A 53 19.17 0.14 -17.83
N GLU A 54 18.18 1.03 -17.92
CA GLU A 54 16.78 0.71 -17.64
C GLU A 54 16.06 0.19 -18.88
N LEU A 55 15.14 -0.76 -18.68
CA LEU A 55 14.27 -1.29 -19.72
C LEU A 55 13.05 -0.36 -19.92
N PRO A 56 12.90 0.32 -21.07
CA PRO A 56 11.81 1.27 -21.30
C PRO A 56 10.42 0.67 -21.19
N GLU A 57 10.27 -0.62 -21.48
CA GLU A 57 9.00 -1.33 -21.37
C GLU A 57 8.48 -1.41 -19.93
N VAL A 58 9.35 -1.34 -18.92
CA VAL A 58 8.92 -1.23 -17.52
C VAL A 58 8.41 0.17 -17.20
N ILE A 59 9.08 1.21 -17.69
CA ILE A 59 8.59 2.59 -17.54
C ILE A 59 7.24 2.75 -18.26
N ALA A 60 7.08 2.13 -19.44
CA ALA A 60 5.83 2.13 -20.18
C ALA A 60 4.69 1.45 -19.41
N LEU A 61 4.94 0.36 -18.66
CA LEU A 61 3.91 -0.26 -17.80
C LEU A 61 3.31 0.74 -16.81
N HIS A 62 4.13 1.62 -16.23
CA HIS A 62 3.67 2.67 -15.30
C HIS A 62 2.90 3.75 -16.07
N ILE A 63 3.52 4.34 -17.10
CA ILE A 63 2.93 5.46 -17.86
C ILE A 63 1.60 5.07 -18.49
N ASP A 64 1.56 3.93 -19.18
CA ASP A 64 0.36 3.48 -19.90
C ASP A 64 -0.74 3.08 -18.93
N SER A 65 -0.40 2.57 -17.75
CA SER A 65 -1.37 2.25 -16.70
C SER A 65 -2.07 3.51 -16.17
N VAL A 66 -1.30 4.55 -15.83
CA VAL A 66 -1.84 5.84 -15.39
C VAL A 66 -2.72 6.47 -16.47
N ASN A 67 -2.25 6.47 -17.73
CA ASN A 67 -3.02 6.99 -18.85
C ASN A 67 -4.30 6.18 -19.12
N ALA A 68 -4.23 4.85 -19.07
CA ALA A 68 -5.40 3.99 -19.25
C ALA A 68 -6.42 4.26 -18.14
N HIS A 69 -5.98 4.28 -16.88
CA HIS A 69 -6.85 4.55 -15.74
C HIS A 69 -7.52 5.93 -15.84
N TYR A 70 -6.74 6.99 -16.06
CA TYR A 70 -7.24 8.36 -16.18
C TYR A 70 -8.24 8.53 -17.34
N GLU A 71 -7.89 8.06 -18.54
CA GLU A 71 -8.77 8.24 -19.71
C GLU A 71 -10.03 7.37 -19.65
N ILE A 72 -9.98 6.19 -19.01
CA ILE A 72 -11.19 5.39 -18.78
C ILE A 72 -12.09 6.08 -17.77
N LEU A 73 -11.57 6.49 -16.60
CA LEU A 73 -12.39 7.16 -15.58
C LEU A 73 -13.02 8.44 -16.12
N LYS A 74 -12.23 9.28 -16.80
CA LYS A 74 -12.71 10.52 -17.44
C LYS A 74 -13.83 10.28 -18.46
N ALA A 75 -13.85 9.11 -19.10
CA ALA A 75 -14.91 8.74 -20.04
C ALA A 75 -16.15 8.12 -19.36
N LEU A 76 -16.00 7.52 -18.17
CA LEU A 76 -17.08 6.86 -17.45
C LEU A 76 -17.77 7.77 -16.42
N THR A 77 -17.05 8.75 -15.87
CA THR A 77 -17.58 9.66 -14.84
C THR A 77 -16.86 11.01 -14.81
N GLU A 78 -17.52 12.04 -14.27
CA GLU A 78 -16.91 13.34 -13.99
C GLU A 78 -16.16 13.34 -12.64
N THR A 79 -16.61 12.55 -11.68
CA THR A 79 -16.09 12.53 -10.30
C THR A 79 -16.25 11.16 -9.66
N VAL A 80 -15.53 10.92 -8.57
CA VAL A 80 -15.64 9.72 -7.74
C VAL A 80 -16.05 10.16 -6.34
N ARG A 81 -17.05 9.50 -5.76
CA ARG A 81 -17.50 9.81 -4.40
C ARG A 81 -16.46 9.36 -3.36
N PRO A 82 -16.40 10.02 -2.18
CA PRO A 82 -15.48 9.63 -1.10
C PRO A 82 -15.57 8.16 -0.67
N GLU A 83 -16.74 7.53 -0.80
CA GLU A 83 -16.95 6.14 -0.40
C GLU A 83 -16.41 5.13 -1.41
N ASP A 84 -16.16 5.57 -2.65
CA ASP A 84 -15.67 4.74 -3.76
C ASP A 84 -14.18 4.97 -4.04
N ASP A 85 -13.65 6.16 -3.70
CA ASP A 85 -12.25 6.55 -3.94
C ASP A 85 -11.18 5.64 -3.31
N PRO A 86 -11.41 4.92 -2.18
CA PRO A 86 -10.38 4.03 -1.64
C PRO A 86 -10.12 2.79 -2.51
N PHE A 87 -11.03 2.46 -3.44
CA PHE A 87 -10.95 1.20 -4.19
C PHE A 87 -10.49 1.36 -5.63
N VAL A 88 -10.31 2.58 -6.13
CA VAL A 88 -10.03 2.81 -7.56
C VAL A 88 -8.66 2.31 -8.02
N GLU A 89 -7.75 2.06 -7.07
CA GLU A 89 -6.43 1.44 -7.30
C GLU A 89 -6.43 -0.10 -7.26
N HIS A 90 -7.57 -0.74 -6.96
CA HIS A 90 -7.67 -2.20 -6.85
C HIS A 90 -8.17 -2.88 -8.14
N TYR A 91 -8.36 -2.14 -9.22
CA TYR A 91 -8.98 -2.63 -10.46
C TYR A 91 -7.97 -3.08 -11.54
N GLN A 92 -6.67 -2.83 -11.35
CA GLN A 92 -5.65 -2.91 -12.40
C GLN A 92 -5.12 -4.34 -12.56
N THR A 93 -4.83 -5.03 -11.45
CA THR A 93 -4.28 -6.39 -11.49
C THR A 93 -5.24 -7.46 -11.97
N PRO A 94 -6.53 -7.44 -11.61
CA PRO A 94 -7.48 -8.44 -12.11
C PRO A 94 -7.45 -8.61 -13.64
N PRO A 95 -7.61 -7.55 -14.47
CA PRO A 95 -7.53 -7.69 -15.93
C PRO A 95 -6.13 -8.07 -16.43
N ILE A 96 -5.04 -7.66 -15.76
CA ILE A 96 -3.68 -8.07 -16.13
C ILE A 96 -3.46 -9.55 -15.89
N LEU A 97 -3.94 -10.10 -14.77
CA LEU A 97 -3.89 -11.55 -14.51
C LEU A 97 -4.62 -12.33 -15.59
N GLU A 98 -5.78 -11.85 -16.05
CA GLU A 98 -6.49 -12.52 -17.14
C GLU A 98 -5.73 -12.46 -18.47
N ILE A 99 -5.03 -11.36 -18.77
CA ILE A 99 -4.10 -11.33 -19.91
C ILE A 99 -3.03 -12.41 -19.73
N LEU A 100 -2.40 -12.51 -18.56
CA LEU A 100 -1.40 -13.54 -18.30
C LEU A 100 -1.97 -14.97 -18.42
N TYR A 101 -3.21 -15.20 -18.00
CA TYR A 101 -3.86 -16.51 -18.15
C TYR A 101 -4.06 -16.90 -19.61
N GLU A 102 -4.39 -15.93 -20.47
CA GLU A 102 -4.59 -16.15 -21.91
C GLU A 102 -3.26 -16.35 -22.64
N GLU A 103 -2.21 -15.62 -22.25
CA GLU A 103 -0.92 -15.63 -22.94
C GLU A 103 0.04 -16.71 -22.42
N GLN A 104 -0.16 -17.20 -21.18
CA GLN A 104 0.66 -18.24 -20.54
C GLN A 104 -0.23 -19.37 -19.98
N PRO A 105 -0.67 -20.33 -20.83
CA PRO A 105 -1.58 -21.41 -20.41
C PRO A 105 -1.02 -22.32 -19.31
N ASP A 106 0.29 -22.49 -19.23
CA ASP A 106 0.99 -23.24 -18.19
C ASP A 106 0.97 -22.52 -16.83
N PHE A 107 1.03 -21.18 -16.84
CA PHE A 107 0.76 -20.36 -15.66
C PHE A 107 -0.70 -20.52 -15.22
N ARG A 108 -1.67 -20.42 -16.13
CA ARG A 108 -3.08 -20.68 -15.80
C ARG A 108 -3.30 -22.06 -15.17
N ALA A 109 -2.70 -23.11 -15.73
CA ALA A 109 -2.77 -24.46 -15.15
C ALA A 109 -2.16 -24.54 -13.73
N SER A 110 -1.15 -23.72 -13.44
CA SER A 110 -0.57 -23.63 -12.09
C SER A 110 -1.48 -22.89 -11.12
N VAL A 111 -2.21 -21.86 -11.59
CA VAL A 111 -3.23 -21.18 -10.81
C VAL A 111 -4.41 -22.11 -10.50
N GLU A 112 -4.83 -22.97 -11.43
CA GLU A 112 -5.88 -23.97 -11.18
C GLU A 112 -5.48 -24.96 -10.07
N LYS A 113 -4.22 -25.42 -10.07
CA LYS A 113 -3.68 -26.22 -8.95
C LYS A 113 -3.69 -25.44 -7.64
N PHE A 114 -3.38 -24.15 -7.67
CA PHE A 114 -3.43 -23.30 -6.49
C PHE A 114 -4.87 -23.11 -5.97
N ILE A 115 -5.84 -22.90 -6.86
CA ILE A 115 -7.28 -22.82 -6.52
C ILE A 115 -7.76 -24.11 -5.85
N ALA A 116 -7.34 -25.28 -6.35
CA ALA A 116 -7.62 -26.55 -5.69
C ALA A 116 -6.95 -26.62 -4.30
N ALA A 117 -5.69 -26.22 -4.20
CA ALA A 117 -4.94 -26.20 -2.94
C ALA A 117 -5.56 -25.28 -1.88
N ILE A 118 -6.25 -24.19 -2.26
CA ILE A 118 -7.01 -23.35 -1.31
C ILE A 118 -8.04 -24.19 -0.55
N ALA A 119 -8.84 -25.01 -1.25
CA ALA A 119 -9.83 -25.87 -0.62
C ALA A 119 -9.18 -26.96 0.28
N GLU A 120 -8.08 -27.55 -0.19
CA GLU A 120 -7.33 -28.56 0.58
C GLU A 120 -6.73 -27.99 1.87
N ASN A 121 -6.47 -26.68 1.90
CA ASN A 121 -5.92 -25.95 3.04
C ASN A 121 -7.01 -25.34 3.96
N ARG A 122 -8.21 -25.92 3.98
CA ARG A 122 -9.34 -25.50 4.86
C ARG A 122 -8.92 -25.24 6.31
N ALA A 123 -8.15 -26.15 6.90
CA ALA A 123 -7.73 -26.03 8.31
C ALA A 123 -6.80 -24.83 8.55
N LEU A 124 -5.94 -24.49 7.58
CA LEU A 124 -5.12 -23.29 7.63
C LEU A 124 -6.00 -22.05 7.52
N ILE A 125 -6.85 -21.97 6.50
CA ILE A 125 -7.71 -20.81 6.24
C ILE A 125 -8.65 -20.55 7.42
N GLY A 126 -9.34 -21.57 7.91
CA GLY A 126 -10.26 -21.45 9.05
C GLY A 126 -9.57 -21.00 10.33
N ARG A 127 -8.34 -21.48 10.58
CA ARG A 127 -7.56 -21.01 11.73
C ARG A 127 -7.19 -19.54 11.60
N GLU A 128 -6.70 -19.10 10.44
CA GLU A 128 -6.28 -17.71 10.26
C GLU A 128 -7.49 -16.75 10.25
N ALA A 129 -8.61 -17.13 9.62
CA ALA A 129 -9.86 -16.38 9.67
C ALA A 129 -10.38 -16.23 11.11
N ALA A 130 -10.41 -17.31 11.90
CA ALA A 130 -10.81 -17.26 13.31
C ALA A 130 -9.87 -16.39 14.16
N ARG A 131 -8.57 -16.40 13.87
CA ARG A 131 -7.57 -15.55 14.57
C ARG A 131 -7.77 -14.07 14.27
N ILE A 132 -8.06 -13.72 13.02
CA ILE A 132 -8.37 -12.35 12.61
C ILE A 132 -9.69 -11.89 13.26
N TYR A 133 -10.73 -12.72 13.20
CA TYR A 133 -12.01 -12.45 13.86
C TYR A 133 -11.86 -12.25 15.37
N GLY A 134 -11.02 -13.06 16.03
CA GLY A 134 -10.71 -12.92 17.46
C GLY A 134 -9.71 -11.80 17.79
N GLY A 135 -9.20 -11.06 16.80
CA GLY A 135 -8.24 -9.96 16.99
C GLY A 135 -6.81 -10.38 17.35
N LEU A 136 -6.43 -11.66 17.20
CA LEU A 136 -5.13 -12.17 17.67
C LEU A 136 -3.92 -11.37 17.16
N TYR A 137 -3.95 -10.97 15.89
CA TYR A 137 -2.83 -10.33 15.22
C TYR A 137 -2.80 -8.80 15.37
N GLY A 138 -3.79 -8.19 16.03
CA GLY A 138 -4.04 -6.76 15.90
C GLY A 138 -4.59 -6.40 14.51
N PRO A 139 -4.58 -5.12 14.13
CA PRO A 139 -5.04 -4.70 12.81
C PRO A 139 -4.10 -5.24 11.72
N THR A 140 -4.69 -5.75 10.65
CA THR A 140 -3.99 -6.29 9.48
C THR A 140 -4.39 -5.53 8.23
N ALA A 141 -3.46 -5.37 7.31
CA ALA A 141 -3.71 -4.73 6.02
C ALA A 141 -4.33 -5.72 5.02
N VAL A 142 -5.07 -5.18 4.03
CA VAL A 142 -5.51 -5.94 2.85
C VAL A 142 -4.41 -5.99 1.79
N VAL A 143 -3.58 -4.94 1.76
CA VAL A 143 -2.41 -4.80 0.89
C VAL A 143 -1.18 -4.90 1.76
N ASP A 144 -0.37 -5.93 1.52
CA ASP A 144 0.84 -6.18 2.30
C ASP A 144 2.06 -6.24 1.38
N PHE A 145 2.87 -5.19 1.47
CA PHE A 145 4.14 -5.09 0.73
C PHE A 145 5.22 -6.06 1.23
N THR A 146 5.03 -6.61 2.43
CA THR A 146 5.90 -7.63 3.05
C THR A 146 4.98 -8.70 3.64
N LEU A 147 5.43 -9.94 3.75
CA LEU A 147 4.60 -10.97 4.40
C LEU A 147 4.44 -10.67 5.89
N SER A 148 3.18 -10.76 6.36
CA SER A 148 2.75 -10.32 7.68
C SER A 148 1.90 -11.40 8.33
N PRO A 149 1.98 -11.61 9.64
CA PRO A 149 1.01 -12.44 10.35
C PRO A 149 -0.42 -11.95 10.10
N GLY A 150 -1.32 -12.89 9.80
CA GLY A 150 -2.72 -12.57 9.53
C GLY A 150 -3.00 -11.94 8.17
N SER A 151 -1.98 -11.60 7.36
CA SER A 151 -2.23 -11.06 6.03
C SER A 151 -2.68 -12.11 5.02
N THR A 152 -3.48 -11.67 4.06
CA THR A 152 -3.90 -12.50 2.93
C THR A 152 -2.70 -13.03 2.15
N ALA A 153 -1.70 -12.16 1.87
CA ALA A 153 -0.48 -12.54 1.15
C ALA A 153 0.32 -13.62 1.90
N ASN A 154 0.35 -13.57 3.24
CA ASN A 154 1.03 -14.60 4.02
C ASN A 154 0.30 -15.95 3.98
N VAL A 155 -1.03 -15.99 4.03
CA VAL A 155 -1.78 -17.24 3.85
C VAL A 155 -1.57 -17.82 2.46
N VAL A 156 -1.57 -16.98 1.42
CA VAL A 156 -1.23 -17.38 0.05
C VAL A 156 0.18 -17.97 0.00
N ASN A 157 1.18 -17.31 0.58
CA ASN A 157 2.55 -17.82 0.65
C ASN A 157 2.63 -19.20 1.29
N ARG A 158 1.95 -19.42 2.42
CA ARG A 158 1.95 -20.69 3.15
C ARG A 158 1.32 -21.84 2.37
N ILE A 159 0.27 -21.56 1.58
CA ILE A 159 -0.32 -22.56 0.68
C ILE A 159 0.67 -22.89 -0.45
N LEU A 160 1.30 -21.87 -1.05
CA LEU A 160 2.23 -22.06 -2.18
C LEU A 160 3.52 -22.79 -1.79
N GLN A 161 4.00 -22.68 -0.55
CA GLN A 161 5.18 -23.40 -0.06
C GLN A 161 5.10 -24.92 -0.28
N GLY A 162 3.92 -25.51 -0.02
CA GLY A 162 3.70 -26.95 -0.16
C GLY A 162 3.28 -27.41 -1.55
N LEU A 163 3.01 -26.48 -2.48
CA LEU A 163 2.42 -26.80 -3.78
C LEU A 163 3.46 -27.16 -4.84
N ASP A 164 3.25 -28.24 -5.58
CA ASP A 164 4.13 -28.65 -6.69
C ASP A 164 3.76 -27.95 -8.01
N ILE A 165 4.28 -26.73 -8.16
CA ILE A 165 4.21 -25.87 -9.36
C ILE A 165 5.54 -25.12 -9.53
N PRO A 166 5.86 -24.60 -10.74
CA PRO A 166 7.08 -23.83 -10.98
C PRO A 166 7.26 -22.67 -10.01
N LYS A 167 8.49 -22.43 -9.57
CA LYS A 167 8.82 -21.37 -8.59
C LYS A 167 8.33 -20.01 -9.06
N ASP A 168 8.58 -19.66 -10.31
CA ASP A 168 8.19 -18.37 -10.88
C ASP A 168 6.67 -18.19 -10.86
N HIS A 169 5.89 -19.23 -11.13
CA HIS A 169 4.42 -19.18 -11.04
C HIS A 169 3.95 -18.88 -9.62
N LYS A 170 4.63 -19.43 -8.59
CA LYS A 170 4.32 -19.10 -7.20
C LYS A 170 4.62 -17.63 -6.89
N LEU A 171 5.71 -17.09 -7.44
CA LEU A 171 6.08 -15.68 -7.27
C LEU A 171 5.07 -14.76 -7.96
N ILE A 172 4.54 -15.12 -9.12
CA ILE A 172 3.50 -14.35 -9.80
C ILE A 172 2.20 -14.33 -8.97
N ILE A 173 1.75 -15.49 -8.49
CA ILE A 173 0.54 -15.59 -7.63
C ILE A 173 0.71 -14.74 -6.36
N LEU A 174 1.88 -14.82 -5.73
CA LEU A 174 2.15 -14.09 -4.50
C LEU A 174 2.27 -12.57 -4.73
N ALA A 175 2.95 -12.16 -5.81
CA ALA A 175 3.07 -10.75 -6.19
C ALA A 175 1.70 -10.15 -6.52
N ALA A 176 0.85 -10.91 -7.23
CA ALA A 176 -0.49 -10.46 -7.59
C ALA A 176 -1.34 -10.12 -6.36
N LYS A 177 -1.24 -10.86 -5.24
CA LYS A 177 -1.99 -10.53 -4.02
C LYS A 177 -1.31 -9.52 -3.10
N SER A 178 0.02 -9.38 -3.16
CA SER A 178 0.76 -8.37 -2.40
C SER A 178 0.65 -6.99 -3.08
N PHE A 179 1.71 -6.55 -3.78
CA PHE A 179 1.74 -5.26 -4.48
C PHE A 179 0.72 -5.17 -5.61
N GLY A 180 0.38 -6.30 -6.24
CA GLY A 180 -0.63 -6.30 -7.28
C GLY A 180 -2.03 -6.04 -6.76
N MET A 181 -2.30 -6.18 -5.45
CA MET A 181 -3.63 -5.91 -4.90
C MET A 181 -4.75 -6.64 -5.65
N ASN A 182 -4.52 -7.91 -6.04
CA ASN A 182 -5.49 -8.71 -6.78
C ASN A 182 -6.80 -8.78 -5.99
N THR A 183 -7.75 -7.98 -6.46
CA THR A 183 -8.94 -7.55 -5.75
C THR A 183 -8.67 -6.83 -4.42
N SER A 184 -9.67 -6.06 -4.00
CA SER A 184 -9.77 -5.42 -2.68
C SER A 184 -10.07 -6.40 -1.53
N TYR A 185 -10.08 -7.70 -1.77
CA TYR A 185 -10.47 -8.69 -0.76
C TYR A 185 -9.40 -8.92 0.32
N GLY A 186 -9.80 -8.85 1.59
CA GLY A 186 -8.99 -9.25 2.74
C GLY A 186 -9.42 -10.60 3.33
N LEU A 187 -8.44 -11.40 3.75
CA LEU A 187 -8.69 -12.68 4.42
C LEU A 187 -9.62 -12.52 5.63
N GLY A 188 -10.61 -13.41 5.71
CA GLY A 188 -11.59 -13.46 6.78
C GLY A 188 -12.80 -12.54 6.55
N ALA A 189 -12.81 -11.69 5.52
CA ALA A 189 -13.92 -10.79 5.26
C ALA A 189 -15.25 -11.55 5.07
N ALA A 190 -15.26 -12.56 4.18
CA ALA A 190 -16.43 -13.39 3.93
C ALA A 190 -16.79 -14.24 5.15
N PHE A 191 -15.80 -14.82 5.83
CA PHE A 191 -16.00 -15.56 7.09
C PHE A 191 -16.73 -14.72 8.13
N LYS A 192 -16.24 -13.52 8.42
CA LYS A 192 -16.82 -12.61 9.42
C LYS A 192 -18.25 -12.22 9.05
N ALA A 193 -18.47 -11.82 7.80
CA ALA A 193 -19.80 -11.46 7.32
C ALA A 193 -20.79 -12.63 7.46
N ALA A 194 -20.37 -13.85 7.14
CA ALA A 194 -21.19 -15.06 7.25
C ALA A 194 -21.52 -15.39 8.72
N VAL A 195 -20.55 -15.33 9.62
CA VAL A 195 -20.77 -15.55 11.07
C VAL A 195 -21.77 -14.53 11.62
N GLU A 196 -21.59 -13.25 11.32
CA GLU A 196 -22.49 -12.18 11.80
C GLU A 196 -23.87 -12.23 11.12
N ALA A 197 -24.00 -12.88 9.97
CA ALA A 197 -25.29 -13.19 9.34
C ALA A 197 -26.00 -14.41 9.96
N GLY A 198 -25.42 -15.04 11.00
CA GLY A 198 -26.01 -16.16 11.74
C GLY A 198 -25.70 -17.54 11.17
N LYS A 199 -24.73 -17.65 10.26
CA LYS A 199 -24.26 -18.95 9.74
C LYS A 199 -23.37 -19.65 10.74
N THR A 200 -23.29 -20.98 10.62
CA THR A 200 -22.32 -21.77 11.39
C THR A 200 -20.89 -21.46 10.97
N LEU A 201 -19.91 -21.77 11.83
CA LEU A 201 -18.49 -21.55 11.50
C LEU A 201 -18.03 -22.36 10.29
N ASP A 202 -18.67 -23.51 10.02
CA ASP A 202 -18.33 -24.36 8.87
C ASP A 202 -18.86 -23.76 7.55
N GLU A 203 -20.10 -23.27 7.56
CA GLU A 203 -20.69 -22.54 6.43
C GLU A 203 -19.93 -21.23 6.14
N ALA A 204 -19.54 -20.49 7.18
CA ALA A 204 -18.74 -19.28 7.04
C ALA A 204 -17.36 -19.57 6.44
N LEU A 205 -16.76 -20.72 6.78
CA LEU A 205 -15.49 -21.16 6.19
C LEU A 205 -15.66 -21.60 4.74
N ASP A 206 -16.79 -22.20 4.38
CA ASP A 206 -17.10 -22.51 2.97
C ASP A 206 -17.16 -21.24 2.12
N GLU A 207 -17.77 -20.17 2.64
CA GLU A 207 -17.79 -18.87 1.96
C GLU A 207 -16.41 -18.23 1.83
N GLU A 208 -15.59 -18.25 2.88
CA GLU A 208 -14.22 -17.74 2.83
C GLU A 208 -13.39 -18.46 1.75
N ILE A 209 -13.48 -19.79 1.70
CA ILE A 209 -12.77 -20.61 0.71
C ILE A 209 -13.30 -20.31 -0.69
N ALA A 210 -14.62 -20.25 -0.88
CA ALA A 210 -15.22 -19.97 -2.17
C ALA A 210 -14.82 -18.57 -2.69
N THR A 211 -14.80 -17.55 -1.84
CA THR A 211 -14.34 -16.22 -2.22
C THR A 211 -12.86 -16.21 -2.57
N LEU A 212 -12.00 -16.85 -1.76
CA LEU A 212 -10.57 -16.96 -2.07
C LEU A 212 -10.30 -17.70 -3.39
N GLN A 213 -11.08 -18.74 -3.71
CA GLN A 213 -10.97 -19.42 -5.00
C GLN A 213 -11.41 -18.50 -6.15
N HIS A 214 -12.53 -17.80 -5.98
CA HIS A 214 -13.11 -16.95 -7.01
C HIS A 214 -12.19 -15.79 -7.44
N ILE A 215 -11.49 -15.14 -6.50
CA ILE A 215 -10.57 -14.03 -6.81
C ILE A 215 -9.36 -14.45 -7.66
N TYR A 216 -9.02 -15.75 -7.73
CA TYR A 216 -7.98 -16.24 -8.63
C TYR A 216 -8.56 -16.88 -9.90
N ASP A 217 -9.73 -17.51 -9.81
CA ASP A 217 -10.38 -18.14 -10.95
C ASP A 217 -10.83 -17.10 -11.98
N LYS A 218 -11.57 -16.09 -11.52
CA LYS A 218 -12.18 -15.04 -12.35
C LYS A 218 -11.96 -13.67 -11.69
N PRO A 219 -10.74 -13.14 -11.72
CA PRO A 219 -10.38 -11.99 -10.89
C PRO A 219 -11.19 -10.73 -11.25
N THR A 220 -11.49 -10.46 -12.53
CA THR A 220 -12.28 -9.27 -12.90
C THR A 220 -13.74 -9.38 -12.48
N GLU A 221 -14.36 -10.55 -12.66
CA GLU A 221 -15.71 -10.86 -12.17
C GLU A 221 -15.76 -10.68 -10.64
N ALA A 222 -14.78 -11.27 -9.93
CA ALA A 222 -14.68 -11.20 -8.48
C ALA A 222 -14.54 -9.76 -7.96
N GLN A 223 -13.65 -8.95 -8.55
CA GLN A 223 -13.50 -7.55 -8.14
C GLN A 223 -14.78 -6.74 -8.41
N THR A 224 -15.46 -6.94 -9.55
CA THR A 224 -16.74 -6.27 -9.83
C THR A 224 -17.79 -6.67 -8.80
N GLU A 225 -17.93 -7.96 -8.50
CA GLU A 225 -18.88 -8.43 -7.49
C GLU A 225 -18.58 -7.88 -6.10
N LEU A 226 -17.30 -7.88 -5.69
CA LEU A 226 -16.86 -7.34 -4.42
C LEU A 226 -17.24 -5.86 -4.32
N MET A 227 -17.01 -5.07 -5.35
CA MET A 227 -17.33 -3.63 -5.37
C MET A 227 -18.83 -3.35 -5.36
N LEU A 228 -19.63 -4.14 -6.09
CA LEU A 228 -21.10 -3.98 -6.11
C LEU A 228 -21.76 -4.43 -4.81
N LYS A 229 -21.20 -5.44 -4.14
CA LYS A 229 -21.70 -5.97 -2.85
C LYS A 229 -21.05 -5.29 -1.64
N HIS A 230 -20.00 -4.51 -1.88
CA HIS A 230 -19.21 -3.90 -0.83
C HIS A 230 -20.08 -3.04 0.08
N ASN A 231 -19.77 -3.05 1.37
CA ASN A 231 -20.42 -2.16 2.33
C ASN A 231 -19.43 -1.65 3.37
N LEU A 232 -18.23 -1.25 2.96
CA LEU A 232 -17.28 -0.67 3.89
C LEU A 232 -17.83 0.65 4.43
N GLY A 233 -17.95 0.71 5.76
CA GLY A 233 -18.49 1.87 6.46
C GLY A 233 -20.03 2.00 6.43
N GLY A 234 -20.78 1.07 5.83
CA GLY A 234 -22.24 1.15 5.80
C GLY A 234 -22.81 2.02 4.68
N HIS A 235 -22.05 2.26 3.61
CA HIS A 235 -22.39 3.23 2.55
C HIS A 235 -22.93 2.61 1.25
N GLY A 236 -23.13 1.29 1.21
CA GLY A 236 -23.59 0.55 0.03
C GLY A 236 -22.49 0.28 -0.99
N GLY A 237 -22.87 -0.42 -2.08
CA GLY A 237 -21.95 -0.79 -3.14
C GLY A 237 -21.48 0.38 -4.00
N HIS A 238 -20.40 0.15 -4.75
CA HIS A 238 -19.77 1.14 -5.62
C HIS A 238 -20.75 1.70 -6.65
N SER A 239 -20.77 3.02 -6.81
CA SER A 239 -21.75 3.72 -7.67
C SER A 239 -21.17 4.81 -8.56
N SER A 240 -19.90 5.17 -8.42
CA SER A 240 -19.28 6.28 -9.16
C SER A 240 -19.11 5.98 -10.65
N PHE A 241 -18.92 4.72 -11.02
CA PHE A 241 -18.83 4.29 -12.42
C PHE A 241 -19.15 2.79 -12.55
N ASP A 242 -19.30 2.33 -13.79
CA ASP A 242 -19.44 0.91 -14.11
C ASP A 242 -18.09 0.19 -13.98
N THR A 243 -17.96 -0.60 -12.91
CA THR A 243 -16.71 -1.31 -12.58
C THR A 243 -16.36 -2.43 -13.55
N ALA A 244 -17.36 -3.06 -14.18
CA ALA A 244 -17.14 -4.11 -15.17
C ALA A 244 -16.63 -3.51 -16.49
N GLU A 245 -17.27 -2.42 -16.93
CA GLU A 245 -16.83 -1.70 -18.14
C GLU A 245 -15.45 -1.06 -17.94
N TYR A 246 -15.15 -0.54 -16.75
CA TYR A 246 -13.81 -0.05 -16.41
C TYR A 246 -12.76 -1.15 -16.64
N GLN A 247 -12.93 -2.32 -15.99
CA GLN A 247 -11.92 -3.38 -16.04
C GLN A 247 -11.77 -3.96 -17.45
N LYS A 248 -12.87 -4.09 -18.19
CA LYS A 248 -12.84 -4.50 -19.61
C LYS A 248 -11.99 -3.55 -20.46
N ARG A 249 -12.26 -2.23 -20.39
CA ARG A 249 -11.49 -1.23 -21.15
C ARG A 249 -10.04 -1.19 -20.72
N TYR A 250 -9.77 -1.38 -19.42
CA TYR A 250 -8.40 -1.41 -18.90
C TYR A 250 -7.63 -2.61 -19.44
N LYS A 251 -8.25 -3.80 -19.47
CA LYS A 251 -7.69 -5.01 -20.09
C LYS A 251 -7.32 -4.77 -21.56
N GLU A 252 -8.23 -4.19 -22.33
CA GLU A 252 -8.01 -3.89 -23.76
C GLU A 252 -6.87 -2.89 -23.97
N ARG A 253 -6.82 -1.82 -23.16
CA ARG A 253 -5.80 -0.77 -23.28
C ARG A 253 -4.41 -1.21 -22.82
N MET A 254 -4.32 -2.01 -21.76
CA MET A 254 -3.03 -2.45 -21.21
C MET A 254 -2.43 -3.65 -21.92
N ARG A 255 -3.22 -4.44 -22.67
CA ARG A 255 -2.71 -5.64 -23.35
C ARG A 255 -1.46 -5.37 -24.20
N PRO A 256 -1.40 -4.36 -25.09
CA PRO A 256 -0.20 -4.13 -25.89
C PRO A 256 1.06 -3.90 -25.04
N THR A 257 0.95 -3.11 -23.97
CA THR A 257 2.07 -2.80 -23.06
C THR A 257 2.50 -4.03 -22.26
N VAL A 258 1.54 -4.82 -21.77
CA VAL A 258 1.81 -6.10 -21.08
C VAL A 258 2.56 -7.07 -22.00
N LEU A 259 2.10 -7.23 -23.25
CA LEU A 259 2.74 -8.12 -24.22
C LEU A 259 4.14 -7.64 -24.60
N ALA A 260 4.35 -6.32 -24.73
CA ALA A 260 5.66 -5.75 -24.99
C ALA A 260 6.65 -6.03 -23.84
N ALA A 261 6.22 -5.85 -22.60
CA ALA A 261 7.03 -6.17 -21.42
C ALA A 261 7.38 -7.66 -21.33
N LEU A 262 6.40 -8.55 -21.56
CA LEU A 262 6.63 -10.00 -21.62
C LEU A 262 7.64 -10.37 -22.71
N ALA A 263 7.50 -9.82 -23.91
CA ALA A 263 8.40 -10.09 -25.03
C ALA A 263 9.86 -9.65 -24.76
N LYS A 264 10.06 -8.75 -23.80
CA LYS A 264 11.37 -8.26 -23.37
C LYS A 264 11.92 -8.97 -22.13
N GLY A 265 11.21 -9.95 -21.61
CA GLY A 265 11.64 -10.75 -20.47
C GLY A 265 11.37 -10.09 -19.11
N VAL A 266 10.47 -9.10 -19.03
CA VAL A 266 10.00 -8.60 -17.73
C VAL A 266 9.27 -9.73 -17.01
N HIS A 267 9.69 -10.03 -15.78
CA HIS A 267 9.08 -11.09 -14.99
C HIS A 267 7.60 -10.78 -14.73
N PRO A 268 6.65 -11.71 -14.92
CA PRO A 268 5.22 -11.39 -14.81
C PRO A 268 4.77 -10.92 -13.41
N ALA A 269 5.50 -11.32 -12.35
CA ALA A 269 5.33 -10.75 -11.00
C ALA A 269 5.50 -9.22 -10.95
N ASN A 270 6.40 -8.65 -11.75
CA ASN A 270 6.57 -7.20 -11.88
C ASN A 270 5.44 -6.59 -12.73
N ILE A 271 4.98 -7.30 -13.76
CA ILE A 271 3.87 -6.88 -14.64
C ILE A 271 2.54 -6.76 -13.88
N VAL A 272 2.28 -7.63 -12.90
CA VAL A 272 1.09 -7.50 -12.03
C VAL A 272 1.27 -6.49 -10.90
N SER A 273 2.49 -6.00 -10.63
CA SER A 273 2.75 -5.10 -9.50
C SER A 273 2.87 -3.64 -9.92
N VAL A 274 3.67 -3.34 -10.95
CA VAL A 274 3.95 -1.97 -11.39
C VAL A 274 2.67 -1.20 -11.76
N PRO A 275 1.77 -1.74 -12.61
CA PRO A 275 0.54 -1.03 -13.00
C PRO A 275 -0.47 -0.81 -11.87
N ALA A 276 -0.46 -1.66 -10.84
CA ALA A 276 -1.39 -1.52 -9.73
C ALA A 276 -0.98 -0.37 -8.81
N TYR A 277 0.32 -0.27 -8.53
CA TYR A 277 0.82 0.65 -7.51
C TYR A 277 0.98 2.10 -8.00
N CYS A 278 0.91 2.35 -9.30
CA CYS A 278 1.14 3.68 -9.87
C CYS A 278 -0.13 4.50 -10.15
N VAL A 279 -1.33 3.95 -9.97
CA VAL A 279 -2.58 4.66 -10.38
C VAL A 279 -3.24 5.46 -9.26
N GLY A 280 -2.82 5.27 -8.01
CA GLY A 280 -3.49 5.80 -6.81
C GLY A 280 -3.65 7.32 -6.79
N ASP A 281 -2.85 8.08 -7.53
CA ASP A 281 -2.96 9.54 -7.52
C ASP A 281 -4.07 10.09 -8.43
N VAL A 282 -4.78 9.23 -9.15
CA VAL A 282 -5.97 9.61 -9.96
C VAL A 282 -7.22 9.10 -9.26
N ALA A 283 -7.99 10.01 -8.67
CA ALA A 283 -9.25 9.70 -7.98
C ALA A 283 -9.12 8.80 -6.73
N HIS A 284 -7.91 8.61 -6.18
CA HIS A 284 -7.68 8.06 -4.84
C HIS A 284 -6.92 9.05 -3.92
N HIS A 285 -5.68 9.46 -4.24
CA HIS A 285 -4.95 10.51 -3.48
C HIS A 285 -5.31 11.94 -3.89
N ASN A 286 -5.44 12.21 -5.20
CA ASN A 286 -6.21 13.38 -5.66
C ASN A 286 -7.65 12.93 -5.81
N SER A 287 -8.46 13.18 -4.78
CA SER A 287 -9.82 12.69 -4.68
C SER A 287 -10.70 13.65 -3.91
N GLN A 288 -12.01 13.36 -3.87
CA GLN A 288 -12.94 14.13 -3.08
C GLN A 288 -12.66 14.02 -1.58
N SER A 289 -12.28 12.83 -1.07
CA SER A 289 -11.92 12.65 0.34
C SER A 289 -10.69 13.49 0.71
N MET A 290 -9.64 13.50 -0.12
CA MET A 290 -8.44 14.31 0.13
C MET A 290 -8.72 15.82 0.04
N PHE A 291 -9.52 16.28 -0.94
CA PHE A 291 -9.90 17.70 -1.02
C PHE A 291 -10.70 18.15 0.20
N ASN A 292 -11.54 17.27 0.75
CA ASN A 292 -12.27 17.53 1.99
C ASN A 292 -11.32 17.58 3.19
N PHE A 293 -10.42 16.61 3.27
CA PHE A 293 -9.46 16.42 4.36
C PHE A 293 -8.47 17.60 4.47
N ALA A 294 -7.91 18.04 3.34
CA ALA A 294 -6.93 19.12 3.28
C ALA A 294 -7.50 20.55 3.50
N GLN A 295 -8.82 20.69 3.67
CA GLN A 295 -9.43 21.97 4.10
C GLN A 295 -8.89 22.43 5.46
N ASP A 296 -8.52 21.48 6.32
CA ASP A 296 -7.86 21.79 7.58
C ASP A 296 -6.47 22.41 7.28
N PRO A 297 -6.22 23.65 7.73
CA PRO A 297 -4.95 24.32 7.46
C PRO A 297 -3.74 23.58 8.06
N ILE A 298 -3.92 22.87 9.17
CA ILE A 298 -2.84 22.09 9.79
C ILE A 298 -2.54 20.85 8.95
N VAL A 299 -3.58 20.18 8.43
CA VAL A 299 -3.41 19.03 7.50
C VAL A 299 -2.59 19.44 6.29
N MET A 300 -2.99 20.52 5.61
CA MET A 300 -2.27 20.98 4.42
C MET A 300 -0.84 21.39 4.77
N ALA A 301 -0.63 22.06 5.91
CA ALA A 301 0.71 22.46 6.33
C ALA A 301 1.63 21.27 6.61
N ILE A 302 1.09 20.17 7.16
CA ILE A 302 1.83 18.91 7.33
C ILE A 302 2.19 18.31 5.95
N LEU A 303 1.24 18.24 5.00
CA LEU A 303 1.51 17.78 3.64
C LEU A 303 2.64 18.60 2.97
N GLU A 304 2.56 19.93 3.04
CA GLU A 304 3.58 20.83 2.47
C GLU A 304 4.94 20.68 3.16
N ALA A 305 4.97 20.58 4.49
CA ALA A 305 6.21 20.41 5.24
C ALA A 305 6.87 19.06 4.89
N HIS A 306 6.11 17.97 4.90
CA HIS A 306 6.62 16.62 4.65
C HIS A 306 7.13 16.47 3.22
N ALA A 307 6.43 17.04 2.23
CA ALA A 307 6.92 17.07 0.85
C ALA A 307 8.28 17.77 0.73
N ARG A 308 8.49 18.88 1.46
CA ARG A 308 9.79 19.56 1.51
C ARG A 308 10.85 18.79 2.28
N VAL A 309 10.50 18.10 3.38
CA VAL A 309 11.43 17.20 4.11
C VAL A 309 11.97 16.13 3.16
N LEU A 310 11.07 15.49 2.40
CA LEU A 310 11.43 14.45 1.44
C LEU A 310 12.32 14.99 0.33
N GLU A 311 11.93 16.12 -0.30
CA GLU A 311 12.74 16.75 -1.35
C GLU A 311 14.14 17.12 -0.85
N ASN A 312 14.25 17.86 0.25
CA ASN A 312 15.54 18.34 0.76
C ASN A 312 16.45 17.17 1.18
N THR A 313 15.88 16.16 1.84
CA THR A 313 16.63 14.99 2.29
C THR A 313 17.14 14.18 1.11
N LEU A 314 16.31 13.96 0.07
CA LEU A 314 16.72 13.23 -1.13
C LEU A 314 17.78 13.99 -1.94
N ARG A 315 17.65 15.31 -2.08
CA ARG A 315 18.68 16.14 -2.73
C ARG A 315 20.01 16.06 -1.99
N SER A 316 19.98 16.11 -0.66
CA SER A 316 21.18 15.90 0.16
C SER A 316 21.78 14.50 -0.05
N GLY A 317 20.93 13.48 -0.20
CA GLY A 317 21.35 12.12 -0.54
C GLY A 317 22.03 12.03 -1.91
N LEU A 318 21.48 12.69 -2.93
CA LEU A 318 22.09 12.78 -4.26
C LEU A 318 23.47 13.43 -4.24
N GLU A 319 23.60 14.56 -3.54
CA GLU A 319 24.87 15.30 -3.40
C GLU A 319 25.95 14.46 -2.70
N LYS A 320 25.54 13.71 -1.67
CA LYS A 320 26.43 12.80 -0.95
C LYS A 320 26.81 11.57 -1.78
N GLY A 321 25.92 11.15 -2.67
CA GLY A 321 26.03 9.94 -3.45
C GLY A 321 25.36 8.75 -2.76
N PHE A 322 24.51 8.04 -3.51
CA PHE A 322 23.86 6.82 -3.05
C PHE A 322 24.75 5.59 -3.25
N ALA A 323 24.64 4.63 -2.33
CA ALA A 323 25.44 3.41 -2.37
C ALA A 323 24.97 2.40 -3.42
N ASN A 324 23.67 2.39 -3.73
CA ASN A 324 23.01 1.55 -4.72
C ASN A 324 21.62 2.12 -5.07
N GLU A 325 20.96 1.51 -6.05
CA GLU A 325 19.63 1.87 -6.57
C GLU A 325 18.48 1.73 -5.56
N TYR A 326 18.64 0.97 -4.48
CA TYR A 326 17.63 0.87 -3.43
C TYR A 326 17.77 1.98 -2.37
N ALA A 327 18.92 2.63 -2.30
CA ALA A 327 19.20 3.66 -1.28
C ALA A 327 18.29 4.90 -1.40
N PRO A 328 17.94 5.43 -2.61
CA PRO A 328 16.95 6.50 -2.73
C PRO A 328 15.60 6.11 -2.13
N LEU A 329 15.10 4.90 -2.43
CA LEU A 329 13.82 4.41 -1.89
C LEU A 329 13.87 4.27 -0.37
N SER A 330 14.94 3.67 0.17
CA SER A 330 15.17 3.54 1.61
C SER A 330 15.18 4.91 2.31
N LEU A 331 15.83 5.90 1.69
CA LEU A 331 15.89 7.27 2.21
C LEU A 331 14.51 7.94 2.20
N THR A 332 13.73 7.82 1.11
CA THR A 332 12.34 8.32 1.04
C THR A 332 11.48 7.75 2.16
N VAL A 333 11.42 6.41 2.27
CA VAL A 333 10.58 5.71 3.24
C VAL A 333 10.99 6.05 4.67
N GLY A 334 12.30 6.13 4.95
CA GLY A 334 12.80 6.46 6.28
C GLY A 334 12.59 7.94 6.64
N ALA A 335 12.74 8.86 5.70
CA ALA A 335 12.53 10.30 5.93
C ALA A 335 11.05 10.62 6.16
N ALA A 336 10.15 10.03 5.38
CA ALA A 336 8.70 10.06 5.59
C ALA A 336 8.33 9.58 7.01
N ALA A 337 8.80 8.38 7.37
CA ALA A 337 8.59 7.80 8.69
C ALA A 337 9.10 8.71 9.82
N ALA A 338 10.31 9.25 9.69
CA ALA A 338 10.89 10.16 10.66
C ALA A 338 10.09 11.45 10.81
N ALA A 339 9.63 12.06 9.71
CA ALA A 339 8.78 13.25 9.72
C ALA A 339 7.47 12.99 10.47
N MET A 340 6.79 11.89 10.18
CA MET A 340 5.53 11.51 10.85
C MET A 340 5.71 11.28 12.36
N ALA A 341 6.77 10.59 12.77
CA ALA A 341 7.06 10.41 14.19
C ALA A 341 7.40 11.74 14.88
N TYR A 342 8.10 12.63 14.18
CA TYR A 342 8.49 13.93 14.72
C TYR A 342 7.28 14.82 15.05
N GLU A 343 6.22 14.79 14.23
CA GLU A 343 4.96 15.51 14.50
C GLU A 343 4.36 15.16 15.87
N PHE A 344 4.31 13.88 16.22
CA PHE A 344 3.84 13.43 17.53
C PHE A 344 4.79 13.85 18.67
N VAL A 345 6.10 13.76 18.43
CA VAL A 345 7.11 14.11 19.44
C VAL A 345 7.08 15.60 19.77
N LEU A 346 6.76 16.48 18.80
CA LEU A 346 6.60 17.91 19.02
C LEU A 346 5.41 18.25 19.94
N ASP A 347 4.38 17.41 19.97
CA ASP A 347 3.28 17.45 20.94
C ASP A 347 3.56 16.59 22.19
N TYR A 348 4.81 16.17 22.40
CA TYR A 348 5.27 15.35 23.53
C TYR A 348 4.59 13.98 23.65
N MET A 349 4.04 13.45 22.55
CA MET A 349 3.37 12.15 22.53
C MET A 349 4.39 11.00 22.45
N PRO A 350 4.44 10.09 23.44
CA PRO A 350 5.25 8.88 23.32
C PRO A 350 4.69 7.98 22.21
N ILE A 351 5.52 7.67 21.20
CA ILE A 351 5.10 6.86 20.04
C ILE A 351 4.55 5.50 20.45
N THR A 352 5.12 4.87 21.49
CA THR A 352 4.61 3.61 22.03
C THR A 352 3.18 3.72 22.56
N SER A 353 2.83 4.85 23.18
CA SER A 353 1.49 5.09 23.70
C SER A 353 0.48 5.37 22.59
N VAL A 354 0.91 6.02 21.51
CA VAL A 354 0.10 6.22 20.30
C VAL A 354 -0.24 4.88 19.66
N ILE A 355 0.75 4.01 19.48
CA ILE A 355 0.55 2.66 18.92
C ILE A 355 -0.36 1.82 19.84
N ASP A 356 -0.08 1.79 21.14
CA ASP A 356 -0.92 1.06 22.10
C ASP A 356 -2.37 1.56 22.08
N LEU A 357 -2.61 2.87 21.98
CA LEU A 357 -3.95 3.43 21.82
C LEU A 357 -4.66 2.90 20.58
N LEU A 358 -4.01 2.95 19.41
CA LEU A 358 -4.60 2.51 18.14
C LEU A 358 -4.86 1.00 18.13
N VAL A 359 -3.93 0.20 18.68
CA VAL A 359 -4.12 -1.24 18.83
C VAL A 359 -5.25 -1.55 19.82
N ASN A 360 -5.34 -0.87 20.96
CA ASN A 360 -6.46 -1.04 21.91
C ASN A 360 -7.80 -0.66 21.28
N ARG A 361 -7.85 0.45 20.53
CA ARG A 361 -9.03 0.87 19.75
C ARG A 361 -9.45 -0.22 18.77
N PHE A 362 -8.52 -0.79 18.01
CA PHE A 362 -8.80 -1.88 17.08
C PHE A 362 -9.50 -3.06 17.78
N HIS A 363 -8.97 -3.54 18.91
CA HIS A 363 -9.59 -4.67 19.62
C HIS A 363 -10.98 -4.34 20.15
N ASN A 364 -11.17 -3.13 20.67
CA ASN A 364 -12.48 -2.67 21.09
C ASN A 364 -13.45 -2.59 19.90
N MET A 365 -12.97 -2.20 18.73
CA MET A 365 -13.76 -2.21 17.50
C MET A 365 -14.11 -3.60 17.02
N VAL A 366 -13.19 -4.57 17.07
CA VAL A 366 -13.49 -5.98 16.78
C VAL A 366 -14.60 -6.48 17.70
N ALA A 367 -14.54 -6.16 19.00
CA ALA A 367 -15.56 -6.57 19.96
C ALA A 367 -16.93 -5.91 19.74
N MET A 368 -16.95 -4.65 19.26
CA MET A 368 -18.17 -3.86 19.08
C MET A 368 -18.76 -3.90 17.66
N ASN A 369 -17.94 -4.24 16.67
CA ASN A 369 -18.31 -4.32 15.25
C ASN A 369 -17.53 -5.46 14.54
N PRO A 370 -17.81 -6.73 14.91
CA PRO A 370 -17.08 -7.90 14.41
C PRO A 370 -17.23 -8.14 12.90
N GLY A 371 -18.28 -7.60 12.28
CA GLY A 371 -18.51 -7.67 10.82
C GLY A 371 -17.70 -6.66 10.00
N ARG A 372 -16.89 -5.81 10.64
CA ARG A 372 -16.05 -4.83 9.93
C ARG A 372 -14.95 -5.53 9.14
N ASP A 373 -14.73 -5.06 7.92
CA ASP A 373 -13.69 -5.57 7.04
C ASP A 373 -12.28 -5.08 7.41
N SER A 374 -11.26 -5.84 7.03
CA SER A 374 -9.85 -5.49 7.22
C SER A 374 -9.39 -4.27 6.40
N ALA A 375 -9.99 -3.99 5.24
CA ALA A 375 -9.66 -2.81 4.43
C ALA A 375 -9.93 -1.52 5.20
N ALA A 376 -10.88 -1.55 6.13
CA ALA A 376 -11.22 -0.41 6.96
C ALA A 376 -10.18 -0.09 8.06
N GLU A 377 -9.12 -0.89 8.19
CA GLU A 377 -7.99 -0.68 9.11
C GLU A 377 -6.64 -0.57 8.38
N LEU A 378 -6.63 -0.70 7.05
CA LEU A 378 -5.43 -0.71 6.20
C LEU A 378 -4.44 0.41 6.58
N HIS A 379 -4.91 1.64 6.50
CA HIS A 379 -4.12 2.83 6.72
C HIS A 379 -3.67 3.05 8.18
N ASN A 380 -4.42 2.51 9.15
CA ASN A 380 -4.01 2.56 10.55
C ASN A 380 -2.74 1.70 10.76
N VAL A 381 -2.63 0.58 10.05
CA VAL A 381 -1.42 -0.26 10.07
C VAL A 381 -0.23 0.49 9.49
N ASP A 382 -0.38 1.13 8.33
CA ASP A 382 0.69 1.89 7.69
C ASP A 382 1.19 3.05 8.56
N MET A 383 0.27 3.76 9.20
CA MET A 383 0.59 4.83 10.14
C MET A 383 1.43 4.29 11.33
N MET A 384 0.95 3.24 12.00
CA MET A 384 1.64 2.68 13.18
C MET A 384 3.05 2.18 12.85
N MET A 385 3.23 1.49 11.73
CA MET A 385 4.56 1.01 11.33
C MET A 385 5.49 2.17 10.97
N SER A 386 4.96 3.19 10.28
CA SER A 386 5.76 4.35 9.87
C SER A 386 6.23 5.15 11.08
N ILE A 387 5.36 5.42 12.06
CA ILE A 387 5.79 6.15 13.27
C ILE A 387 6.72 5.31 14.16
N TRP A 388 6.55 3.98 14.20
CA TRP A 388 7.48 3.08 14.89
C TRP A 388 8.88 3.18 14.28
N ARG A 389 8.98 3.00 12.96
CA ARG A 389 10.24 3.15 12.22
C ARG A 389 10.85 4.53 12.40
N GLY A 390 10.04 5.57 12.26
CA GLY A 390 10.44 6.96 12.42
C GLY A 390 11.04 7.24 13.80
N TRP A 391 10.41 6.73 14.85
CA TRP A 391 10.90 6.85 16.22
C TRP A 391 12.28 6.21 16.40
N HIS A 392 12.52 5.04 15.80
CA HIS A 392 13.83 4.38 15.82
C HIS A 392 14.89 5.14 15.01
N ILE A 393 14.50 5.83 13.95
CA ILE A 393 15.40 6.72 13.20
C ILE A 393 15.76 7.96 14.04
N LEU A 394 14.78 8.60 14.68
CA LEU A 394 14.97 9.84 15.43
C LEU A 394 15.76 9.69 16.73
N LYS A 395 15.65 8.54 17.42
CA LYS A 395 16.37 8.29 18.69
C LYS A 395 17.88 8.53 18.54
N PRO A 396 18.53 9.15 19.55
CA PRO A 396 19.97 9.40 19.49
C PRO A 396 20.78 8.09 19.46
N LYS A 397 21.95 8.11 18.81
CA LYS A 397 22.91 6.99 18.84
C LYS A 397 23.39 6.78 20.29
N PRO A 398 23.54 5.53 20.79
CA PRO A 398 23.38 4.26 20.07
C PRO A 398 21.96 3.66 20.13
N LEU A 399 20.97 4.33 20.72
CA LEU A 399 19.60 3.80 20.90
C LEU A 399 18.76 3.83 19.62
N GLY A 400 19.14 4.67 18.67
CA GLY A 400 18.55 4.77 17.34
C GLY A 400 19.58 5.23 16.31
N LYS A 401 19.11 5.83 15.22
CA LYS A 401 19.99 6.26 14.12
C LYS A 401 20.44 7.73 14.21
N GLY A 402 19.95 8.51 15.18
CA GLY A 402 20.32 9.92 15.35
C GLY A 402 19.82 10.82 14.22
N ALA A 403 18.60 10.56 13.73
CA ALA A 403 17.98 11.24 12.59
C ALA A 403 18.78 11.12 11.28
N GLU A 404 19.41 9.97 11.06
CA GLU A 404 20.26 9.68 9.91
C GLU A 404 19.87 8.35 9.26
N ILE A 405 19.86 8.32 7.93
CA ILE A 405 19.59 7.12 7.12
C ILE A 405 20.72 7.00 6.11
N ASP A 406 21.46 5.89 6.17
CA ASP A 406 22.64 5.64 5.32
C ASP A 406 23.64 6.82 5.29
N GLY A 407 23.80 7.47 6.45
CA GLY A 407 24.67 8.62 6.62
C GLY A 407 24.10 9.96 6.14
N VAL A 408 22.89 10.00 5.59
CA VAL A 408 22.19 11.25 5.21
C VAL A 408 21.33 11.68 6.38
N LYS A 409 21.49 12.92 6.83
CA LYS A 409 20.66 13.49 7.90
C LYS A 409 19.30 13.85 7.34
N VAL A 410 18.22 13.46 8.03
CA VAL A 410 16.86 13.86 7.66
C VAL A 410 16.69 15.35 7.94
N ASP A 411 16.27 16.11 6.92
CA ASP A 411 16.02 17.55 7.04
C ASP A 411 14.60 17.82 7.56
N LEU A 412 14.46 17.95 8.88
CA LEU A 412 13.18 18.28 9.54
C LEU A 412 12.90 19.79 9.61
N SER A 413 13.83 20.64 9.15
CA SER A 413 13.65 22.10 9.20
C SER A 413 12.41 22.63 8.47
N PRO A 414 11.88 21.98 7.41
CA PRO A 414 10.62 22.40 6.81
C PRO A 414 9.40 22.25 7.71
N ILE A 415 9.45 21.41 8.75
CA ILE A 415 8.40 21.27 9.78
C ILE A 415 8.55 22.40 10.81
N ASP A 416 9.77 22.61 11.31
CA ASP A 416 10.06 23.62 12.33
C ASP A 416 9.84 25.04 11.82
N GLY A 417 10.17 25.29 10.54
CA GLY A 417 10.06 26.60 9.89
C GLY A 417 8.74 26.87 9.17
N HIS A 418 7.78 25.93 9.19
CA HIS A 418 6.49 26.14 8.53
C HIS A 418 5.65 27.16 9.30
N GLU A 419 5.15 28.21 8.64
CA GLU A 419 4.35 29.28 9.27
C GLU A 419 3.19 28.71 10.11
N VAL A 420 2.29 27.94 9.49
CA VAL A 420 1.15 27.31 10.19
C VAL A 420 1.58 26.40 11.35
N LEU A 421 2.60 25.56 11.16
CA LEU A 421 2.99 24.58 12.18
C LEU A 421 3.78 25.22 13.32
N GLY A 422 4.57 26.27 13.06
CA GLY A 422 5.25 27.08 14.05
C GLY A 422 4.30 27.97 14.86
N ASP A 423 3.09 28.22 14.33
CA ASP A 423 2.05 29.03 14.96
C ASP A 423 0.74 28.25 15.20
N ILE A 424 0.84 26.96 15.53
CA ILE A 424 -0.33 26.06 15.64
C ILE A 424 -1.37 26.53 16.67
N GLN A 425 -0.95 27.31 17.67
CA GLN A 425 -1.80 27.95 18.66
C GLN A 425 -2.85 28.90 18.06
N ARG A 426 -2.68 29.37 16.82
CA ARG A 426 -3.66 30.22 16.12
C ARG A 426 -4.92 29.47 15.69
N TYR A 427 -4.88 28.14 15.69
CA TYR A 427 -5.94 27.27 15.18
C TYR A 427 -6.75 26.57 16.28
N SER A 428 -6.50 26.92 17.55
CA SER A 428 -7.18 26.37 18.72
C SER A 428 -7.19 27.38 19.88
N TYR A 429 -7.62 26.98 21.07
CA TYR A 429 -7.49 27.81 22.27
C TYR A 429 -6.00 27.92 22.65
N PRO A 430 -5.34 29.10 22.48
CA PRO A 430 -3.89 29.16 22.35
C PRO A 430 -3.09 28.57 23.51
N PRO A 431 -3.44 28.79 24.80
CA PRO A 431 -2.71 28.20 25.93
C PRO A 431 -2.81 26.67 26.03
N CYS A 432 -3.75 26.05 25.31
CA CYS A 432 -4.04 24.62 25.36
C CYS A 432 -3.79 23.90 24.03
N ALA A 433 -3.16 24.56 23.06
CA ALA A 433 -2.88 24.02 21.73
C ALA A 433 -1.71 23.01 21.71
N ILE A 434 -1.68 22.08 22.68
CA ILE A 434 -0.60 21.11 22.91
C ILE A 434 -0.88 19.71 22.34
N THR A 435 -2.01 19.56 21.63
CA THR A 435 -2.46 18.28 21.02
C THR A 435 -2.88 18.47 19.57
N GLN A 436 -2.58 19.62 18.97
CA GLN A 436 -3.08 19.96 17.63
C GLN A 436 -2.36 19.16 16.54
N ARG A 437 -1.03 18.93 16.65
CA ARG A 437 -0.31 18.07 15.70
C ARG A 437 -0.74 16.63 15.89
N ALA A 438 -0.74 16.13 17.11
CA ALA A 438 -1.15 14.78 17.42
C ALA A 438 -2.60 14.50 16.98
N GLY A 439 -3.52 15.43 17.26
CA GLY A 439 -4.91 15.37 16.82
C GLY A 439 -5.04 15.32 15.30
N THR A 440 -4.26 16.10 14.57
CA THR A 440 -4.23 16.06 13.10
C THR A 440 -3.60 14.76 12.59
N MET A 441 -2.52 14.27 13.20
CA MET A 441 -1.91 12.98 12.86
C MET A 441 -2.85 11.79 13.09
N PHE A 442 -3.76 11.86 14.07
CA PHE A 442 -4.83 10.86 14.20
C PHE A 442 -5.82 10.89 13.05
N LYS A 443 -6.06 12.05 12.40
CA LYS A 443 -6.83 12.09 11.15
C LYS A 443 -6.05 11.45 10.00
N PHE A 444 -4.74 11.67 9.93
CA PHE A 444 -3.86 11.00 8.97
C PHE A 444 -3.76 9.48 9.19
N ALA A 445 -4.05 8.97 10.40
CA ALA A 445 -4.08 7.52 10.61
C ALA A 445 -5.14 6.81 9.74
N ASP A 446 -6.20 7.54 9.34
CA ASP A 446 -7.21 7.03 8.42
C ASP A 446 -6.84 7.26 6.94
N PHE A 447 -5.88 8.15 6.65
CA PHE A 447 -5.47 8.47 5.27
C PHE A 447 -4.00 9.00 5.16
N PRO A 448 -2.98 8.14 5.35
CA PRO A 448 -1.57 8.53 5.45
C PRO A 448 -0.82 8.51 4.12
N CYS A 449 -1.43 8.10 3.00
CA CYS A 449 -0.72 7.69 1.77
C CYS A 449 0.26 8.75 1.21
N LEU A 450 -0.08 10.03 1.31
CA LEU A 450 0.82 11.11 0.88
C LEU A 450 1.96 11.39 1.89
N LEU A 451 1.80 11.03 3.17
CA LEU A 451 2.88 11.09 4.16
C LEU A 451 3.83 9.91 4.03
N THR A 452 3.31 8.71 3.74
CA THR A 452 4.13 7.54 3.38
C THR A 452 4.74 7.67 1.97
N SER A 453 4.25 8.63 1.19
CA SER A 453 4.75 9.07 -0.11
C SER A 453 4.65 7.99 -1.20
N GLU A 454 3.49 7.37 -1.30
CA GLU A 454 3.19 6.36 -2.32
C GLU A 454 3.58 6.78 -3.76
N PRO A 455 3.21 7.97 -4.28
CA PRO A 455 3.65 8.43 -5.61
C PRO A 455 5.17 8.37 -5.81
N MET A 456 5.95 8.72 -4.78
CA MET A 456 7.41 8.67 -4.86
C MET A 456 7.91 7.23 -4.87
N THR A 457 7.38 6.40 -3.97
CA THR A 457 7.81 5.00 -3.87
C THR A 457 7.44 4.19 -5.11
N ALA A 458 6.27 4.40 -5.71
CA ALA A 458 5.85 3.77 -6.96
C ALA A 458 6.78 4.16 -8.12
N THR A 459 7.09 5.45 -8.24
CA THR A 459 8.04 5.96 -9.24
C THR A 459 9.42 5.33 -9.07
N MET A 460 9.99 5.37 -7.86
CA MET A 460 11.31 4.80 -7.58
C MET A 460 11.35 3.27 -7.79
N LEU A 461 10.30 2.56 -7.40
CA LEU A 461 10.20 1.11 -7.62
C LEU A 461 10.16 0.75 -9.10
N THR A 462 9.50 1.58 -9.91
CA THR A 462 9.43 1.38 -11.36
C THR A 462 10.83 1.44 -11.97
N HIS A 463 11.67 2.40 -11.57
CA HIS A 463 13.08 2.47 -11.98
C HIS A 463 13.89 1.26 -11.51
N ILE A 464 13.72 0.84 -10.25
CA ILE A 464 14.41 -0.36 -9.72
C ILE A 464 14.03 -1.62 -10.53
N VAL A 465 12.75 -1.79 -10.85
CA VAL A 465 12.29 -2.90 -11.71
C VAL A 465 12.82 -2.75 -13.13
N ALA A 466 12.95 -1.54 -13.66
CA ALA A 466 13.48 -1.31 -14.99
C ALA A 466 14.96 -1.69 -15.10
N LEU A 467 15.72 -1.58 -14.00
CA LEU A 467 17.12 -2.05 -13.91
C LEU A 467 17.23 -3.58 -13.77
N HIS A 468 16.27 -4.20 -13.10
CA HIS A 468 16.26 -5.64 -12.78
C HIS A 468 14.94 -6.31 -13.22
N PRO A 469 14.58 -6.23 -14.52
CA PRO A 469 13.24 -6.62 -14.99
C PRO A 469 12.92 -8.10 -14.79
N GLU A 470 13.94 -8.96 -14.77
CA GLU A 470 13.85 -10.40 -14.56
C GLU A 470 13.66 -10.81 -13.09
N THR A 471 13.92 -9.89 -12.15
CA THR A 471 13.88 -10.18 -10.71
C THR A 471 12.55 -9.66 -10.11
N PRO A 472 11.72 -10.54 -9.52
CA PRO A 472 10.50 -10.12 -8.83
C PRO A 472 10.81 -9.22 -7.63
N ILE A 473 10.22 -8.03 -7.59
CA ILE A 473 10.39 -7.10 -6.46
C ILE A 473 9.39 -7.34 -5.31
N ALA A 474 8.25 -7.97 -5.62
CA ALA A 474 7.11 -8.14 -4.72
C ALA A 474 6.84 -9.61 -4.37
N PRO A 475 6.41 -9.91 -3.12
CA PRO A 475 6.50 -9.02 -1.96
C PRO A 475 7.95 -8.82 -1.54
N PHE A 476 8.22 -7.74 -0.81
CA PHE A 476 9.52 -7.54 -0.21
C PHE A 476 9.84 -8.63 0.82
N ARG A 477 11.12 -9.03 0.84
CA ARG A 477 11.63 -10.15 1.67
C ARG A 477 12.40 -9.67 2.89
N PHE A 478 11.83 -8.72 3.63
CA PHE A 478 12.42 -8.21 4.85
C PHE A 478 11.35 -7.99 5.93
N ASP A 479 11.80 -7.83 7.17
CA ASP A 479 10.93 -7.45 8.28
C ASP A 479 10.56 -5.97 8.18
N LYS A 480 9.27 -5.65 8.19
CA LYS A 480 8.80 -4.24 8.12
C LYS A 480 8.95 -3.51 9.46
N ASP A 481 9.46 -4.17 10.51
CA ASP A 481 9.44 -3.72 11.90
C ASP A 481 7.98 -3.48 12.33
N TRP A 482 7.22 -4.57 12.46
CA TRP A 482 5.76 -4.56 12.59
C TRP A 482 5.26 -3.97 13.91
N GLY A 483 5.32 -2.64 14.06
CA GLY A 483 4.84 -1.95 15.26
C GLY A 483 3.38 -2.28 15.63
N ALA A 484 2.52 -2.62 14.67
CA ALA A 484 1.15 -3.04 14.95
C ALA A 484 1.05 -4.41 15.64
N THR A 485 1.99 -5.32 15.38
CA THR A 485 1.94 -6.72 15.84
C THR A 485 2.93 -7.02 16.97
N GLU A 486 4.11 -6.37 16.98
CA GLU A 486 5.16 -6.52 18.00
C GLU A 486 4.67 -6.17 19.41
N PHE A 487 3.65 -5.31 19.54
CA PHE A 487 3.04 -4.98 20.83
C PHE A 487 2.18 -6.10 21.43
N ARG A 488 1.80 -7.14 20.65
CA ARG A 488 0.79 -8.12 21.05
C ARG A 488 1.26 -9.56 21.11
N TYR A 489 2.19 -9.99 20.25
CA TYR A 489 2.82 -11.28 20.41
C TYR A 489 4.34 -11.15 20.41
N VAL A 490 4.97 -11.87 21.35
CA VAL A 490 6.41 -11.84 21.53
C VAL A 490 7.01 -13.02 20.77
N ASN A 491 7.51 -12.77 19.56
CA ASN A 491 8.37 -13.71 18.86
C ASN A 491 9.83 -13.29 19.11
N ILE A 492 10.46 -13.87 20.14
CA ILE A 492 11.88 -13.62 20.39
C ILE A 492 12.71 -14.74 19.79
N GLY A 493 13.87 -14.37 19.23
CA GLY A 493 14.84 -15.28 18.59
C GLY A 493 15.43 -16.39 19.47
N TYR A 494 14.90 -16.58 20.69
CA TYR A 494 15.20 -17.67 21.63
C TYR A 494 14.18 -18.81 21.59
N GLY A 495 13.39 -18.92 20.52
CA GLY A 495 12.44 -20.03 20.32
C GLY A 495 11.13 -19.88 21.08
N VAL A 496 10.83 -18.69 21.63
CA VAL A 496 9.49 -18.40 22.15
C VAL A 496 8.57 -18.15 20.98
N LYS A 497 7.59 -19.04 20.80
CA LYS A 497 6.65 -19.02 19.69
C LYS A 497 5.23 -19.18 20.19
N GLY A 498 4.29 -18.52 19.53
CA GLY A 498 2.88 -18.75 19.79
C GLY A 498 2.44 -20.14 19.33
N PHE A 499 1.34 -20.63 19.90
CA PHE A 499 0.79 -21.94 19.57
C PHE A 499 0.32 -22.00 18.11
N GLY A 500 0.80 -22.97 17.34
CA GLY A 500 0.48 -23.10 15.90
C GLY A 500 1.25 -22.13 14.99
N ALA A 501 2.31 -21.50 15.50
CA ALA A 501 3.30 -20.80 14.70
C ALA A 501 4.23 -21.79 13.97
N ASP A 502 4.88 -21.32 12.91
CA ASP A 502 5.82 -22.16 12.16
C ASP A 502 7.08 -22.52 12.97
N PRO A 503 7.56 -23.77 12.88
CA PRO A 503 8.69 -24.26 13.66
C PRO A 503 10.02 -23.58 13.33
N VAL A 504 10.17 -22.93 12.18
CA VAL A 504 11.37 -22.19 11.76
C VAL A 504 11.18 -20.70 11.98
N VAL A 505 10.16 -20.08 11.37
CA VAL A 505 10.03 -18.62 11.28
C VAL A 505 8.94 -18.01 12.17
N GLY A 506 8.22 -18.82 12.94
CA GLY A 506 7.17 -18.33 13.83
C GLY A 506 5.97 -17.76 13.05
N TYR A 507 5.43 -16.64 13.50
CA TYR A 507 4.33 -15.96 12.80
C TYR A 507 4.77 -14.99 11.72
N ASP A 508 6.03 -14.53 11.77
CA ASP A 508 6.47 -13.38 11.00
C ASP A 508 6.69 -13.72 9.52
N GLN A 509 6.92 -14.99 9.17
CA GLN A 509 6.91 -15.62 7.82
C GLN A 509 7.68 -14.94 6.68
N TRP A 510 8.21 -13.73 6.85
CA TRP A 510 8.95 -12.95 5.84
C TRP A 510 10.23 -13.66 5.39
N LYS A 511 10.87 -14.45 6.26
CA LYS A 511 12.02 -15.31 5.93
C LYS A 511 11.66 -16.60 5.19
N ALA A 512 10.40 -17.00 5.21
CA ALA A 512 9.95 -18.25 4.59
C ALA A 512 9.34 -18.03 3.19
N ALA A 513 9.48 -16.83 2.61
CA ALA A 513 9.05 -16.55 1.25
C ALA A 513 9.80 -17.43 0.22
N LEU A 514 9.06 -17.89 -0.80
CA LEU A 514 9.45 -18.86 -1.85
C LEU A 514 10.74 -18.61 -2.64
#